data_AF-A0A4Y2ILA8-F1
#
_entry.id   AF-A0A4Y2ILA8-F1
#
_cell.length_a   1.000
_cell.length_b   1.000
_cell.length_c   1.000
_cell.angle_alpha   90.00
_cell.angle_beta   90.00
_cell.angle_gamma   90.00
#
_symmetry.space_group_name_H-M   'P 1'
#
loop_
_entity.id
_entity.type
_entity.pdbx_description
1 polymer ?
#
loop_
_entity_poly.entity_id
_entity_poly.type
_entity_poly.pdbx_seq_one_letter_code
_entity_poly.pdbx_strand_id
1 'polypeptide(L)'
;MSLQFYFSITEDEKKIFNVKEETLKVAAKDVTAAYSPKSLMGGSTFLDYNNPRNRCAYLYKYAAIHTGLVFKYFKEMLDLTPAKLALDLKKDIKICCLGGGPGTDIVGIFKALATFPSFHQKVAQVTVLDLCGGWRNSFKHIVSRLKHGKVEGVPASFINSSNFKADLIEVNLLEPLPASIVKVISNADIVCMVKFVSAIIGKQESVSALKVFGNHIKLGASVLFIDNVYHKVFVPVEKISLQCGLSNVFGPLHGTYKYANNKTKKDIYGCLPCCKTRVFVIGWIKTVSLLMDLDYENPVPVNSIAEDEDSWNTESDSDDGISPNIVLREPKARNNKELPSSKTVCDKFTQTAESYSSTSNGSVDHSFEGSEISDLCTLMEAINDLLVAMENFEIFKNSRNCHYTHSRCKSHCCE
;
A
#
# COMPACT_ATOMS: atom_id res chain seq x y z
N MET A 1 -7.62 -16.06 -2.99
CA MET A 1 -6.17 -16.24 -2.78
C MET A 1 -6.03 -17.29 -1.71
N SER A 2 -5.31 -18.37 -1.98
CA SER A 2 -5.08 -19.40 -0.97
C SER A 2 -3.88 -19.03 -0.09
N LEU A 3 -4.01 -19.26 1.22
CA LEU A 3 -2.88 -19.33 2.15
C LEU A 3 -1.74 -20.21 1.61
N GLN A 4 -2.09 -21.21 0.78
CA GLN A 4 -1.18 -22.10 0.07
C GLN A 4 -0.17 -21.37 -0.82
N PHE A 5 -0.53 -20.24 -1.44
CA PHE A 5 0.40 -19.46 -2.25
C PHE A 5 1.61 -19.00 -1.41
N TYR A 6 1.34 -18.32 -0.29
CA TYR A 6 2.38 -17.83 0.60
C TYR A 6 3.06 -18.96 1.38
N PHE A 7 2.33 -20.00 1.75
CA PHE A 7 2.93 -21.19 2.37
C PHE A 7 4.01 -21.81 1.46
N SER A 8 3.74 -21.93 0.15
CA SER A 8 4.75 -22.45 -0.78
C SER A 8 6.01 -21.57 -0.87
N ILE A 9 5.86 -20.24 -0.74
CA ILE A 9 7.01 -19.31 -0.72
C ILE A 9 7.80 -19.48 0.57
N THR A 10 7.10 -19.62 1.71
CA THR A 10 7.70 -19.89 3.01
C THR A 10 8.51 -21.20 2.98
N GLU A 11 8.01 -22.26 2.35
CA GLU A 11 8.77 -23.52 2.21
C GLU A 11 10.02 -23.37 1.34
N ASP A 12 9.95 -22.62 0.24
CA ASP A 12 11.13 -22.31 -0.58
C ASP A 12 12.19 -21.57 0.24
N GLU A 13 11.80 -20.53 0.99
CA GLU A 13 12.74 -19.77 1.82
C GLU A 13 13.31 -20.62 2.97
N LYS A 14 12.49 -21.46 3.62
CA LYS A 14 12.97 -22.38 4.65
C LYS A 14 14.06 -23.29 4.11
N LYS A 15 13.86 -23.84 2.92
CA LYS A 15 14.83 -24.72 2.26
C LYS A 15 16.10 -23.98 1.89
N ILE A 16 16.00 -22.80 1.28
CA ILE A 16 17.15 -22.02 0.81
C ILE A 16 18.01 -21.53 1.98
N PHE A 17 17.39 -21.07 3.07
CA PHE A 17 18.08 -20.47 4.20
C PHE A 17 18.21 -21.40 5.41
N ASN A 18 17.89 -22.69 5.25
CA ASN A 18 17.93 -23.71 6.31
C ASN A 18 17.20 -23.28 7.60
N VAL A 19 16.00 -22.70 7.44
CA VAL A 19 15.19 -22.25 8.57
C VAL A 19 14.46 -23.44 9.19
N LYS A 20 14.78 -23.72 10.45
CA LYS A 20 14.15 -24.78 11.24
C LYS A 20 12.79 -24.35 11.77
N GLU A 21 11.85 -25.28 11.85
CA GLU A 21 10.48 -25.01 12.30
C GLU A 21 10.41 -24.48 13.73
N GLU A 22 11.26 -24.97 14.63
CA GLU A 22 11.32 -24.51 16.04
C GLU A 22 11.66 -23.03 16.11
N THR A 23 12.54 -22.56 15.22
CA THR A 23 12.94 -21.16 15.16
C THR A 23 11.86 -20.26 14.55
N LEU A 24 10.96 -20.82 13.74
CA LEU A 24 9.78 -20.11 13.23
C LEU A 24 8.74 -19.87 14.31
N LYS A 25 8.62 -20.78 15.29
CA LYS A 25 7.71 -20.57 16.43
C LYS A 25 8.10 -19.35 17.26
N VAL A 26 9.41 -19.15 17.46
CA VAL A 26 9.93 -17.96 18.13
C VAL A 26 9.69 -16.71 17.27
N ALA A 27 10.09 -16.75 15.99
CA ALA A 27 9.91 -15.62 15.08
C ALA A 27 8.43 -15.22 14.89
N ALA A 28 7.50 -16.19 14.90
CA ALA A 28 6.06 -15.94 14.84
C ALA A 28 5.55 -15.15 16.06
N LYS A 29 6.06 -15.45 17.25
CA LYS A 29 5.75 -14.67 18.46
C LYS A 29 6.32 -13.27 18.37
N ASP A 30 7.56 -13.12 17.92
CA ASP A 30 8.22 -11.83 17.75
C ASP A 30 7.46 -10.96 16.72
N VAL A 31 7.10 -11.53 15.58
CA VAL A 31 6.25 -10.90 14.55
C VAL A 31 4.89 -10.52 15.09
N THR A 32 4.27 -11.36 15.92
CA THR A 32 2.98 -11.01 16.55
C THR A 32 3.14 -9.83 17.51
N ALA A 33 4.16 -9.86 18.36
CA ALA A 33 4.43 -8.82 19.35
C ALA A 33 4.73 -7.47 18.68
N ALA A 34 5.52 -7.46 17.59
CA ALA A 34 5.88 -6.25 16.86
C ALA A 34 4.68 -5.57 16.19
N TYR A 35 3.65 -6.31 15.81
CA TYR A 35 2.41 -5.79 15.20
C TYR A 35 1.25 -5.70 16.20
N SER A 36 1.50 -5.89 17.49
CA SER A 36 0.51 -5.64 18.52
C SER A 36 0.13 -4.14 18.54
N PRO A 37 -1.10 -3.79 18.94
CA PRO A 37 -1.49 -2.38 19.09
C PRO A 37 -0.50 -1.61 19.95
N LYS A 38 -0.06 -2.18 21.08
CA LYS A 38 0.92 -1.55 21.98
C LYS A 38 2.23 -1.20 21.26
N SER A 39 2.78 -2.12 20.46
CA SER A 39 4.03 -1.88 19.73
C SER A 39 3.86 -0.86 18.60
N LEU A 40 2.75 -0.93 17.86
CA LEU A 40 2.41 0.04 16.80
C LEU A 40 2.27 1.45 17.38
N MET A 41 1.63 1.57 18.54
CA MET A 41 1.49 2.84 19.27
C MET A 41 2.81 3.36 19.81
N GLY A 42 3.66 2.48 20.34
CA GLY A 42 4.97 2.83 20.89
C GLY A 42 6.06 3.05 19.84
N GLY A 43 5.77 2.84 18.55
CA GLY A 43 6.79 2.87 17.49
C GLY A 43 7.88 1.79 17.63
N SER A 44 7.63 0.74 18.43
CA SER A 44 8.57 -0.34 18.72
C SER A 44 8.33 -1.57 17.82
N THR A 45 7.99 -1.31 16.57
CA THR A 45 7.58 -2.31 15.56
C THR A 45 8.75 -2.91 14.80
N PHE A 46 9.98 -2.44 15.06
CA PHE A 46 11.13 -2.83 14.28
C PHE A 46 11.48 -4.32 14.49
N LEU A 47 11.45 -5.05 13.38
CA LEU A 47 11.96 -6.41 13.27
C LEU A 47 12.96 -6.47 12.12
N ASP A 48 14.05 -7.19 12.33
CA ASP A 48 15.03 -7.42 11.28
C ASP A 48 14.51 -8.45 10.28
N TYR A 49 14.01 -7.99 9.14
CA TYR A 49 13.60 -8.86 8.04
C TYR A 49 14.75 -9.27 7.11
N ASN A 50 16.00 -8.89 7.42
CA ASN A 50 17.15 -9.59 6.85
C ASN A 50 17.26 -11.01 7.40
N ASN A 51 16.73 -11.26 8.60
CA ASN A 51 16.56 -12.60 9.14
C ASN A 51 15.44 -13.38 8.41
N PRO A 52 15.77 -14.50 7.73
CA PRO A 52 14.78 -15.31 7.00
C PRO A 52 13.67 -15.87 7.88
N ARG A 53 13.91 -16.08 9.19
CA ARG A 53 12.89 -16.58 10.13
C ARG A 53 11.74 -15.59 10.27
N ASN A 54 12.07 -14.30 10.40
CA ASN A 54 11.09 -13.22 10.54
C ASN A 54 10.28 -13.05 9.25
N ARG A 55 10.92 -13.16 8.08
CA ARG A 55 10.22 -13.11 6.79
C ARG A 55 9.25 -14.27 6.62
N CYS A 56 9.69 -15.50 6.90
CA CYS A 56 8.85 -16.69 6.84
C CYS A 56 7.64 -16.59 7.77
N ALA A 57 7.85 -16.14 9.01
CA ALA A 57 6.79 -15.91 9.98
C ALA A 57 5.79 -14.84 9.51
N TYR A 58 6.27 -13.72 8.98
CA TYR A 58 5.43 -12.65 8.43
C TYR A 58 4.63 -13.11 7.20
N LEU A 59 5.26 -13.82 6.26
CA LEU A 59 4.59 -14.35 5.07
C LEU A 59 3.43 -15.27 5.45
N TYR A 60 3.64 -16.12 6.45
CA TYR A 60 2.59 -17.00 6.95
C TYR A 60 1.48 -16.22 7.69
N LYS A 61 1.84 -15.26 8.56
CA LYS A 61 0.87 -14.55 9.40
C LYS A 61 0.09 -13.47 8.66
N TYR A 62 0.74 -12.61 7.86
CA TYR A 62 0.13 -11.37 7.37
C TYR A 62 -0.02 -11.26 5.84
N ALA A 63 0.76 -12.01 5.06
CA ALA A 63 0.80 -11.77 3.60
C ALA A 63 -0.57 -12.00 2.91
N ALA A 64 -1.29 -13.05 3.31
CA ALA A 64 -2.59 -13.38 2.71
C ALA A 64 -3.63 -12.28 2.94
N ILE A 65 -3.72 -11.74 4.17
CA ILE A 65 -4.69 -10.70 4.50
C ILE A 65 -4.33 -9.36 3.85
N HIS A 66 -3.05 -8.97 3.81
CA HIS A 66 -2.61 -7.75 3.14
C HIS A 66 -2.87 -7.81 1.63
N THR A 67 -2.64 -8.96 1.02
CA THR A 67 -2.96 -9.13 -0.40
C THR A 67 -4.46 -9.07 -0.67
N GLY A 68 -5.26 -9.67 0.20
CA GLY A 68 -6.71 -9.64 0.11
C GLY A 68 -7.28 -8.22 0.26
N LEU A 69 -6.72 -7.43 1.17
CA LEU A 69 -7.03 -6.01 1.35
C LEU A 69 -6.82 -5.22 0.06
N VAL A 70 -5.59 -5.29 -0.47
CA VAL A 70 -5.23 -4.55 -1.68
C VAL A 70 -6.07 -5.01 -2.87
N PHE A 71 -6.25 -6.31 -3.06
CA PHE A 71 -7.11 -6.83 -4.12
C PHE A 71 -8.53 -6.26 -4.05
N LYS A 72 -9.16 -6.33 -2.87
CA LYS A 72 -10.54 -5.86 -2.68
C LYS A 72 -10.64 -4.36 -3.00
N TYR A 73 -9.88 -3.55 -2.28
CA TYR A 73 -10.06 -2.11 -2.33
C TYR A 73 -9.51 -1.48 -3.61
N PHE A 74 -8.43 -2.02 -4.18
CA PHE A 74 -7.97 -1.55 -5.48
C PHE A 74 -8.96 -1.90 -6.58
N LYS A 75 -9.55 -3.10 -6.56
CA LYS A 75 -10.60 -3.46 -7.52
C LYS A 75 -11.82 -2.53 -7.40
N GLU A 76 -12.31 -2.31 -6.18
CA GLU A 76 -13.44 -1.39 -5.93
C GLU A 76 -13.12 0.04 -6.40
N MET A 77 -11.88 0.51 -6.21
CA MET A 77 -11.43 1.80 -6.75
C MET A 77 -11.41 1.83 -8.28
N LEU A 78 -10.98 0.74 -8.94
CA LEU A 78 -10.99 0.62 -10.40
C LEU A 78 -12.39 0.42 -10.99
N ASP A 79 -13.35 -0.06 -10.22
CA ASP A 79 -14.75 -0.10 -10.65
C ASP A 79 -15.33 1.34 -10.79
N LEU A 80 -14.63 2.37 -10.28
CA LEU A 80 -14.96 3.77 -10.48
C LEU A 80 -14.30 4.35 -11.74
N THR A 81 -15.11 5.07 -12.52
CA THR A 81 -14.75 5.59 -13.85
C THR A 81 -13.45 6.41 -13.87
N PRO A 82 -13.21 7.39 -12.97
CA PRO A 82 -12.02 8.23 -13.07
C PRO A 82 -10.71 7.44 -12.94
N ALA A 83 -10.63 6.51 -11.99
CA ALA A 83 -9.41 5.74 -11.74
C ALA A 83 -9.12 4.77 -12.89
N LYS A 84 -10.17 4.11 -13.40
CA LYS A 84 -10.05 3.21 -14.53
C LYS A 84 -9.61 3.94 -15.80
N LEU A 85 -10.26 5.06 -16.14
CA LEU A 85 -9.93 5.85 -17.32
C LEU A 85 -8.48 6.35 -17.29
N ALA A 86 -8.02 6.84 -16.14
CA ALA A 86 -6.63 7.30 -15.96
C ALA A 86 -5.60 6.22 -16.31
N LEU A 87 -5.90 4.96 -15.97
CA LEU A 87 -5.03 3.81 -16.26
C LEU A 87 -5.27 3.20 -17.64
N ASP A 88 -6.49 3.22 -18.18
CA ASP A 88 -6.81 2.64 -19.50
C ASP A 88 -6.05 3.33 -20.63
N LEU A 89 -5.77 4.64 -20.47
CA LEU A 89 -4.96 5.43 -21.40
C LEU A 89 -3.46 5.07 -21.38
N LYS A 90 -2.99 4.32 -20.38
CA LYS A 90 -1.58 3.93 -20.26
C LYS A 90 -1.32 2.67 -21.07
N LYS A 91 -0.15 2.62 -21.73
CA LYS A 91 0.35 1.43 -22.43
C LYS A 91 1.29 0.60 -21.55
N ASP A 92 2.17 1.28 -20.82
CA ASP A 92 3.19 0.70 -19.95
C ASP A 92 2.97 1.16 -18.50
N ILE A 93 2.09 0.47 -17.78
CA ILE A 93 1.76 0.76 -16.39
C ILE A 93 2.97 0.44 -15.49
N LYS A 94 3.39 1.44 -14.70
CA LYS A 94 4.43 1.31 -13.68
C LYS A 94 3.81 1.39 -12.29
N ILE A 95 4.14 0.42 -11.43
CA ILE A 95 3.61 0.32 -10.07
C ILE A 95 4.75 0.58 -9.07
N CYS A 96 4.51 1.43 -8.08
CA CYS A 96 5.41 1.66 -6.96
C CYS A 96 4.71 1.38 -5.62
N CYS A 97 5.29 0.54 -4.78
CA CYS A 97 4.79 0.26 -3.42
C CYS A 97 5.76 0.85 -2.39
N LEU A 98 5.25 1.72 -1.52
CA LEU A 98 6.02 2.37 -0.46
C LEU A 98 5.80 1.62 0.86
N GLY A 99 6.86 1.02 1.42
CA GLY A 99 6.75 0.10 2.56
C GLY A 99 6.07 -1.23 2.21
N GLY A 100 6.24 -1.72 0.98
CA GLY A 100 5.50 -2.89 0.46
C GLY A 100 5.98 -4.25 0.99
N GLY A 101 7.00 -4.29 1.85
CA GLY A 101 7.56 -5.50 2.44
C GLY A 101 7.97 -6.53 1.38
N PRO A 102 7.46 -7.78 1.43
CA PRO A 102 7.79 -8.80 0.44
C PRO A 102 7.18 -8.53 -0.95
N GLY A 103 6.33 -7.52 -1.13
CA GLY A 103 5.59 -7.25 -2.37
C GLY A 103 4.18 -7.86 -2.40
N THR A 104 3.53 -8.00 -1.25
CA THR A 104 2.13 -8.48 -1.16
C THR A 104 1.15 -7.59 -1.91
N ASP A 105 1.42 -6.28 -1.91
CA ASP A 105 0.58 -5.27 -2.53
C ASP A 105 0.52 -5.46 -4.05
N ILE A 106 1.66 -5.80 -4.65
CA ILE A 106 1.77 -6.12 -6.08
C ILE A 106 0.88 -7.30 -6.42
N VAL A 107 0.86 -8.36 -5.61
CA VAL A 107 -0.01 -9.51 -5.87
C VAL A 107 -1.49 -9.11 -5.81
N GLY A 108 -1.86 -8.20 -4.89
CA GLY A 108 -3.22 -7.68 -4.77
C GLY A 108 -3.63 -6.84 -5.98
N ILE A 109 -2.75 -5.92 -6.40
CA ILE A 109 -2.93 -5.07 -7.58
C ILE A 109 -3.06 -5.92 -8.84
N PHE A 110 -2.19 -6.93 -9.03
CA PHE A 110 -2.23 -7.79 -10.22
C PHE A 110 -3.55 -8.56 -10.31
N LYS A 111 -4.05 -9.08 -9.18
CA LYS A 111 -5.37 -9.74 -9.16
C LYS A 111 -6.50 -8.79 -9.51
N ALA A 112 -6.44 -7.54 -9.02
CA ALA A 112 -7.46 -6.54 -9.31
C ALA A 112 -7.42 -6.11 -10.78
N LEU A 113 -6.24 -5.84 -11.33
CA LEU A 113 -6.09 -5.51 -12.75
C LEU A 113 -6.50 -6.68 -13.66
N ALA A 114 -6.20 -7.92 -13.27
CA ALA A 114 -6.57 -9.12 -14.03
C ALA A 114 -8.09 -9.36 -14.12
N THR A 115 -8.93 -8.65 -13.33
CA THR A 115 -10.38 -8.69 -13.53
C THR A 115 -10.86 -7.84 -14.71
N PHE A 116 -9.97 -7.01 -15.29
CA PHE A 116 -10.29 -6.13 -16.41
C PHE A 116 -9.41 -6.48 -17.62
N PRO A 117 -10.01 -7.00 -18.72
CA PRO A 117 -9.26 -7.38 -19.92
C PRO A 117 -8.41 -6.25 -20.51
N SER A 118 -8.82 -4.98 -20.34
CA SER A 118 -8.10 -3.81 -20.84
C SER A 118 -6.72 -3.60 -20.21
N PHE A 119 -6.42 -4.24 -19.07
CA PHE A 119 -5.12 -4.15 -18.39
C PHE A 119 -4.16 -5.32 -18.68
N HIS A 120 -4.60 -6.32 -19.44
CA HIS A 120 -3.75 -7.45 -19.78
C HIS A 120 -2.51 -6.97 -20.56
N GLN A 121 -1.33 -7.45 -20.15
CA GLN A 121 -0.04 -7.13 -20.75
C GLN A 121 0.39 -5.65 -20.68
N LYS A 122 -0.33 -4.81 -19.94
CA LYS A 122 0.03 -3.39 -19.77
C LYS A 122 1.02 -3.13 -18.64
N VAL A 123 1.13 -4.03 -17.66
CA VAL A 123 2.07 -3.82 -16.53
C VAL A 123 3.50 -4.06 -17.00
N ALA A 124 4.28 -3.00 -17.10
CA ALA A 124 5.67 -3.03 -17.59
C ALA A 124 6.70 -3.03 -16.45
N GLN A 125 6.38 -2.44 -15.30
CA GLN A 125 7.31 -2.36 -14.18
C GLN A 125 6.60 -2.39 -12.83
N VAL A 126 7.20 -3.10 -11.87
CA VAL A 126 6.87 -3.01 -10.45
C VAL A 126 8.11 -2.66 -9.64
N THR A 127 7.96 -1.79 -8.64
CA THR A 127 9.05 -1.45 -7.73
C THR A 127 8.55 -1.38 -6.30
N VAL A 128 9.19 -2.12 -5.39
CA VAL A 128 8.96 -2.04 -3.94
C VAL A 128 10.09 -1.21 -3.33
N LEU A 129 9.73 -0.17 -2.58
CA LEU A 129 10.63 0.63 -1.79
C LEU A 129 10.42 0.28 -0.32
N ASP A 130 11.44 -0.25 0.35
CA ASP A 130 11.30 -0.71 1.74
C ASP A 130 12.62 -0.52 2.50
N LEU A 131 12.55 -0.36 3.82
CA LEU A 131 13.73 -0.24 4.67
C LEU A 131 14.50 -1.57 4.77
N CYS A 132 13.82 -2.71 4.63
CA CYS A 132 14.43 -4.02 4.84
C CYS A 132 14.81 -4.69 3.51
N GLY A 133 16.09 -4.62 3.13
CA GLY A 133 16.61 -5.25 1.90
C GLY A 133 16.40 -6.77 1.83
N GLY A 134 16.32 -7.45 2.98
CA GLY A 134 16.06 -8.89 3.10
C GLY A 134 14.79 -9.37 2.39
N TRP A 135 13.79 -8.50 2.25
CA TRP A 135 12.56 -8.78 1.49
C TRP A 135 12.80 -9.14 0.03
N ARG A 136 13.96 -8.75 -0.54
CA ARG A 136 14.35 -9.10 -1.92
C ARG A 136 14.25 -10.60 -2.18
N ASN A 137 14.48 -11.45 -1.18
CA ASN A 137 14.38 -12.90 -1.31
C ASN A 137 12.93 -13.35 -1.53
N SER A 138 12.02 -12.97 -0.63
CA SER A 138 10.58 -13.24 -0.74
C SER A 138 9.99 -12.66 -2.03
N PHE A 139 10.39 -11.43 -2.36
CA PHE A 139 9.93 -10.71 -3.53
C PHE A 139 10.27 -11.44 -4.84
N LYS A 140 11.50 -11.98 -4.97
CA LYS A 140 11.89 -12.80 -6.13
C LYS A 140 10.98 -14.02 -6.32
N HIS A 141 10.62 -14.70 -5.23
CA HIS A 141 9.71 -15.84 -5.26
C HIS A 141 8.29 -15.45 -5.70
N ILE A 142 7.78 -14.30 -5.23
CA ILE A 142 6.49 -13.76 -5.63
C ILE A 142 6.48 -13.40 -7.12
N VAL A 143 7.48 -12.63 -7.57
CA VAL A 143 7.62 -12.20 -8.98
C VAL A 143 7.75 -13.41 -9.91
N SER A 144 8.55 -14.41 -9.53
CA SER A 144 8.66 -15.64 -10.30
C SER A 144 7.30 -16.33 -10.45
N ARG A 145 6.55 -16.49 -9.36
CA ARG A 145 5.22 -17.12 -9.41
C ARG A 145 4.21 -16.31 -10.23
N LEU A 146 4.27 -14.98 -10.18
CA LEU A 146 3.46 -14.11 -11.04
C LEU A 146 3.78 -14.32 -12.52
N LYS A 147 5.07 -14.29 -12.91
CA LYS A 147 5.53 -14.52 -14.30
C LYS A 147 5.09 -15.88 -14.86
N HIS A 148 5.05 -16.90 -14.01
CA HIS A 148 4.67 -18.27 -14.41
C HIS A 148 3.17 -18.58 -14.23
N GLY A 149 2.32 -17.57 -13.98
CA GLY A 149 0.87 -17.76 -13.84
C GLY A 149 0.47 -18.65 -12.66
N LYS A 150 1.25 -18.65 -11.57
CA LYS A 150 1.01 -19.46 -10.36
C LYS A 150 0.19 -18.72 -9.30
N VAL A 151 -0.25 -17.50 -9.60
CA VAL A 151 -1.17 -16.73 -8.74
C VAL A 151 -2.59 -16.96 -9.20
N GLU A 152 -3.41 -17.56 -8.34
CA GLU A 152 -4.84 -17.77 -8.58
C GLU A 152 -5.54 -16.46 -9.03
N GLY A 153 -6.23 -16.50 -10.16
CA GLY A 153 -6.94 -15.35 -10.72
C GLY A 153 -6.06 -14.38 -11.51
N VAL A 154 -4.78 -14.67 -11.73
CA VAL A 154 -3.90 -13.93 -12.64
C VAL A 154 -3.49 -14.87 -13.78
N PRO A 155 -4.00 -14.68 -15.01
CA PRO A 155 -3.63 -15.51 -16.15
C PRO A 155 -2.12 -15.52 -16.41
N ALA A 156 -1.55 -16.64 -16.87
CA ALA A 156 -0.14 -16.72 -17.23
C ALA A 156 0.26 -15.72 -18.34
N SER A 157 -0.69 -15.37 -19.21
CA SER A 157 -0.54 -14.38 -20.28
C SER A 157 -0.69 -12.93 -19.82
N PHE A 158 -1.05 -12.68 -18.55
CA PHE A 158 -1.29 -11.33 -18.03
C PHE A 158 -0.02 -10.47 -18.08
N ILE A 159 1.14 -11.08 -17.89
CA ILE A 159 2.45 -10.41 -17.90
C ILE A 159 3.13 -10.71 -19.23
N ASN A 160 3.51 -9.65 -19.95
CA ASN A 160 4.48 -9.82 -21.03
C ASN A 160 5.88 -9.98 -20.40
N SER A 161 6.38 -11.21 -20.36
CA SER A 161 7.65 -11.50 -19.67
C SER A 161 8.87 -10.88 -20.34
N SER A 162 8.78 -10.49 -21.63
CA SER A 162 9.91 -9.92 -22.38
C SER A 162 10.24 -8.48 -21.99
N ASN A 163 9.24 -7.69 -21.55
CA ASN A 163 9.40 -6.28 -21.19
C ASN A 163 9.19 -5.99 -19.69
N PHE A 164 8.68 -6.97 -18.93
CA PHE A 164 8.35 -6.77 -17.52
C PHE A 164 9.58 -6.73 -16.58
N LYS A 165 9.70 -5.63 -15.84
CA LYS A 165 10.74 -5.38 -14.83
C LYS A 165 10.17 -5.43 -13.41
N ALA A 166 10.95 -5.93 -12.47
CA ALA A 166 10.54 -6.03 -11.07
C ALA A 166 11.73 -5.80 -10.15
N ASP A 167 11.64 -4.76 -9.32
CA ASP A 167 12.72 -4.34 -8.45
C ASP A 167 12.24 -4.19 -7.00
N LEU A 168 13.12 -4.53 -6.07
CA LEU A 168 13.00 -4.11 -4.67
C LEU A 168 14.22 -3.25 -4.37
N ILE A 169 14.02 -2.08 -3.78
CA ILE A 169 15.09 -1.15 -3.47
C ILE A 169 15.05 -0.87 -1.97
N GLU A 170 16.18 -1.12 -1.31
CA GLU A 170 16.36 -0.81 0.10
C GLU A 170 16.53 0.71 0.25
N VAL A 171 15.64 1.35 0.98
CA VAL A 171 15.66 2.79 1.20
C VAL A 171 14.92 3.15 2.50
N ASN A 172 15.50 4.06 3.27
CA ASN A 172 14.77 4.70 4.37
C ASN A 172 13.87 5.80 3.82
N LEU A 173 12.58 5.53 3.77
CA LEU A 173 11.56 6.44 3.24
C LEU A 173 11.27 7.65 4.16
N LEU A 174 11.88 7.71 5.35
CA LEU A 174 11.75 8.83 6.29
C LEU A 174 12.88 9.84 6.18
N GLU A 175 13.92 9.53 5.41
CA GLU A 175 15.07 10.40 5.16
C GLU A 175 14.92 11.13 3.82
N PRO A 176 15.72 12.18 3.55
CA PRO A 176 15.79 12.79 2.23
C PRO A 176 15.98 11.75 1.12
N LEU A 177 15.07 11.75 0.14
CA LEU A 177 15.04 10.73 -0.89
C LEU A 177 16.17 10.93 -1.92
N PRO A 178 16.95 9.87 -2.25
CA PRO A 178 17.87 9.93 -3.37
C PRO A 178 17.14 10.22 -4.69
N ALA A 179 17.80 10.92 -5.62
CA ALA A 179 17.22 11.28 -6.92
C ALA A 179 16.71 10.07 -7.73
N SER A 180 17.37 8.91 -7.59
CA SER A 180 16.93 7.65 -8.21
C SER A 180 15.57 7.18 -7.66
N ILE A 181 15.32 7.39 -6.37
CA ILE A 181 14.06 7.02 -5.70
C ILE A 181 12.95 7.98 -6.07
N VAL A 182 13.24 9.29 -6.07
CA VAL A 182 12.32 10.32 -6.58
C VAL A 182 11.87 9.97 -7.99
N LYS A 183 12.80 9.58 -8.87
CA LYS A 183 12.50 9.14 -10.23
C LYS A 183 11.59 7.91 -10.28
N VAL A 184 11.71 6.94 -9.36
CA VAL A 184 10.80 5.79 -9.29
C VAL A 184 9.38 6.26 -8.97
N ILE A 185 9.22 7.09 -7.94
CA ILE A 185 7.92 7.61 -7.49
C ILE A 185 7.27 8.46 -8.60
N SER A 186 8.02 9.40 -9.17
CA SER A 186 7.53 10.30 -10.23
C SER A 186 7.22 9.62 -11.55
N ASN A 187 7.66 8.39 -11.77
CA ASN A 187 7.31 7.63 -12.97
C ASN A 187 6.14 6.66 -12.75
N ALA A 188 5.72 6.40 -11.51
CA ALA A 188 4.67 5.44 -11.20
C ALA A 188 3.29 5.93 -11.67
N ASP A 189 2.53 5.04 -12.31
CA ASP A 189 1.10 5.23 -12.64
C ASP A 189 0.20 4.78 -11.49
N ILE A 190 0.66 3.82 -10.71
CA ILE A 190 -0.01 3.32 -9.50
C ILE A 190 0.97 3.43 -8.34
N VAL A 191 0.57 4.12 -7.28
CA VAL A 191 1.28 4.13 -6.00
C VAL A 191 0.44 3.44 -4.94
N CYS A 192 1.04 2.53 -4.17
CA CYS A 192 0.35 1.82 -3.10
C CYS A 192 1.11 1.99 -1.77
N MET A 193 0.36 2.24 -0.71
CA MET A 193 0.85 2.39 0.66
C MET A 193 -0.03 1.55 1.58
N VAL A 194 0.51 0.44 2.09
CA VAL A 194 -0.23 -0.48 2.98
C VAL A 194 0.43 -0.54 4.33
N LYS A 195 -0.30 -0.13 5.38
CA LYS A 195 0.19 0.00 6.76
C LYS A 195 1.44 0.88 6.86
N PHE A 196 1.61 1.82 5.93
CA PHE A 196 2.81 2.63 5.83
C PHE A 196 2.98 3.53 7.06
N VAL A 197 1.95 4.28 7.44
CA VAL A 197 2.00 5.18 8.60
C VAL A 197 1.92 4.37 9.88
N SER A 198 1.04 3.37 9.98
CA SER A 198 0.94 2.60 11.23
C SER A 198 2.16 1.77 11.60
N ALA A 199 2.99 1.40 10.64
CA ALA A 199 4.28 0.79 10.94
C ALA A 199 5.23 1.75 11.69
N ILE A 200 4.97 3.07 11.60
CA ILE A 200 5.86 4.15 12.05
C ILE A 200 5.13 5.24 12.85
N ILE A 201 3.90 4.99 13.35
CA ILE A 201 3.00 5.97 14.01
C ILE A 201 3.68 6.74 15.15
N GLY A 202 4.70 6.17 15.78
CA GLY A 202 5.50 6.86 16.81
C GLY A 202 6.38 8.02 16.31
N LYS A 203 6.38 8.34 15.00
CA LYS A 203 7.27 9.30 14.36
C LYS A 203 6.48 10.36 13.59
N GLN A 204 6.57 11.64 13.98
CA GLN A 204 5.96 12.77 13.25
C GLN A 204 6.48 12.88 11.81
N GLU A 205 7.67 12.35 11.56
CA GLU A 205 8.33 12.26 10.27
C GLU A 205 7.53 11.44 9.25
N SER A 206 6.72 10.48 9.71
CA SER A 206 5.90 9.62 8.85
C SER A 206 4.90 10.40 8.00
N VAL A 207 4.24 11.37 8.63
CA VAL A 207 3.27 12.27 8.03
C VAL A 207 3.97 13.22 7.07
N SER A 208 5.14 13.74 7.46
CA SER A 208 5.95 14.60 6.58
C SER A 208 6.44 13.88 5.32
N ALA A 209 6.79 12.59 5.43
CA ALA A 209 7.20 11.77 4.29
C ALA A 209 6.08 11.63 3.24
N LEU A 210 4.81 11.51 3.67
CA LEU A 210 3.67 11.49 2.74
C LEU A 210 3.60 12.75 1.88
N LYS A 211 3.91 13.93 2.43
CA LYS A 211 3.96 15.18 1.68
C LYS A 211 5.05 15.16 0.62
N VAL A 212 6.23 14.63 0.96
CA VAL A 212 7.34 14.45 0.01
C VAL A 212 6.92 13.53 -1.13
N PHE A 213 6.30 12.37 -0.83
CA PHE A 213 5.84 11.46 -1.89
C PHE A 213 4.74 12.09 -2.74
N GLY A 214 3.74 12.71 -2.11
CA GLY A 214 2.63 13.39 -2.78
C GLY A 214 3.09 14.45 -3.77
N ASN A 215 4.14 15.19 -3.45
CA ASN A 215 4.74 16.19 -4.35
C ASN A 215 5.47 15.57 -5.54
N HIS A 216 5.99 14.35 -5.40
CA HIS A 216 6.68 13.65 -6.48
C HIS A 216 5.76 12.77 -7.34
N ILE A 217 4.56 12.42 -6.88
CA ILE A 217 3.58 11.66 -7.66
C ILE A 217 3.14 12.46 -8.89
N LYS A 218 3.22 11.85 -10.07
CA LYS A 218 2.85 12.48 -11.34
C LYS A 218 1.34 12.63 -11.52
N LEU A 219 0.95 13.61 -12.32
CA LEU A 219 -0.45 13.83 -12.71
C LEU A 219 -1.07 12.58 -13.35
N GLY A 220 -2.32 12.31 -13.00
CA GLY A 220 -3.09 11.15 -13.43
C GLY A 220 -2.69 9.82 -12.79
N ALA A 221 -1.70 9.79 -11.88
CA ALA A 221 -1.39 8.57 -11.14
C ALA A 221 -2.49 8.25 -10.13
N SER A 222 -2.83 6.96 -10.01
CA SER A 222 -3.73 6.46 -8.99
C SER A 222 -2.95 6.08 -7.72
N VAL A 223 -3.48 6.46 -6.56
CA VAL A 223 -2.84 6.20 -5.27
C VAL A 223 -3.81 5.44 -4.38
N LEU A 224 -3.41 4.28 -3.89
CA LEU A 224 -4.17 3.54 -2.88
C LEU A 224 -3.45 3.59 -1.54
N PHE A 225 -4.16 4.02 -0.51
CA PHE A 225 -3.67 4.06 0.86
C PHE A 225 -4.57 3.23 1.76
N ILE A 226 -3.98 2.23 2.42
CA ILE A 226 -4.66 1.36 3.36
C ILE A 226 -3.85 1.37 4.64
N ASP A 227 -4.40 1.87 5.73
CA ASP A 227 -3.71 1.87 7.02
C ASP A 227 -4.55 1.26 8.12
N ASN A 228 -4.00 1.12 9.33
CA ASN A 228 -4.78 0.84 10.52
C ASN A 228 -5.65 2.05 10.88
N VAL A 229 -6.81 1.80 11.51
CA VAL A 229 -7.74 2.87 11.97
C VAL A 229 -7.21 3.64 13.19
N TYR A 230 -6.10 3.22 13.78
CA TYR A 230 -5.61 3.78 15.04
C TYR A 230 -5.26 5.29 14.93
N HIS A 231 -5.48 6.03 16.02
CA HIS A 231 -4.98 7.39 16.30
C HIS A 231 -5.38 8.53 15.37
N LYS A 232 -6.54 8.45 14.71
CA LYS A 232 -7.02 9.55 13.84
C LYS A 232 -5.98 9.94 12.78
N VAL A 233 -5.12 9.00 12.38
CA VAL A 233 -4.07 9.19 11.34
C VAL A 233 -4.68 9.69 10.03
N PHE A 234 -5.96 9.40 9.80
CA PHE A 234 -6.69 9.91 8.65
C PHE A 234 -6.70 11.44 8.54
N VAL A 235 -6.80 12.18 9.65
CA VAL A 235 -6.88 13.66 9.61
C VAL A 235 -5.62 14.29 8.98
N PRO A 236 -4.39 14.01 9.46
CA PRO A 236 -3.20 14.53 8.81
C PRO A 236 -2.99 13.99 7.40
N VAL A 237 -3.37 12.72 7.14
CA VAL A 237 -3.28 12.13 5.78
C VAL A 237 -4.18 12.86 4.79
N GLU A 238 -5.44 13.13 5.14
CA GLU A 238 -6.39 13.87 4.30
C GLU A 238 -5.89 15.29 4.04
N LYS A 239 -5.44 16.00 5.09
CA LYS A 239 -4.87 17.34 4.96
C LYS A 239 -3.68 17.37 3.98
N ILE A 240 -2.76 16.42 4.10
CA ILE A 240 -1.61 16.34 3.18
C ILE A 240 -2.05 15.97 1.78
N SER A 241 -3.02 15.07 1.63
CA SER A 241 -3.50 14.68 0.31
C SER A 241 -4.02 15.89 -0.48
N LEU A 242 -4.76 16.79 0.18
CA LEU A 242 -5.21 18.06 -0.40
C LEU A 242 -4.04 18.96 -0.78
N GLN A 243 -3.07 19.16 0.12
CA GLN A 243 -1.87 19.98 -0.15
C GLN A 243 -1.03 19.44 -1.32
N CYS A 244 -1.11 18.14 -1.57
CA CYS A 244 -0.41 17.47 -2.65
C CYS A 244 -1.28 17.32 -3.90
N GLY A 245 -2.46 17.95 -4.02
CA GLY A 245 -3.31 17.82 -5.22
C GLY A 245 -3.77 16.38 -5.49
N LEU A 246 -3.96 15.59 -4.43
CA LEU A 246 -4.54 14.24 -4.52
C LEU A 246 -6.05 14.35 -4.34
N SER A 247 -6.79 14.25 -5.45
CA SER A 247 -8.25 14.24 -5.41
C SER A 247 -8.75 12.88 -4.94
N ASN A 248 -9.59 12.87 -3.91
CA ASN A 248 -10.22 11.65 -3.43
C ASN A 248 -11.19 11.12 -4.50
N VAL A 249 -11.01 9.86 -4.88
CA VAL A 249 -11.92 9.16 -5.80
C VAL A 249 -12.55 7.93 -5.16
N PHE A 250 -12.10 7.51 -3.97
CA PHE A 250 -12.59 6.32 -3.28
C PHE A 250 -12.37 6.44 -1.77
N GLY A 251 -13.42 6.29 -0.97
CA GLY A 251 -13.36 6.48 0.48
C GLY A 251 -13.49 7.96 0.90
N PRO A 252 -13.14 8.32 2.14
CA PRO A 252 -12.55 7.46 3.17
C PRO A 252 -13.48 6.33 3.61
N LEU A 253 -12.93 5.13 3.75
CA LEU A 253 -13.63 3.98 4.32
C LEU A 253 -12.98 3.59 5.64
N HIS A 254 -13.82 3.37 6.65
CA HIS A 254 -13.42 2.79 7.93
C HIS A 254 -14.14 1.46 8.08
N GLY A 255 -13.40 0.40 8.40
CA GLY A 255 -14.04 -0.89 8.56
C GLY A 255 -13.14 -1.99 9.04
N THR A 256 -13.76 -3.16 9.18
CA THR A 256 -13.04 -4.41 9.42
C THR A 256 -13.00 -5.19 8.13
N TYR A 257 -11.80 -5.50 7.65
CA TYR A 257 -11.63 -6.49 6.60
C TYR A 257 -11.53 -7.89 7.22
N LYS A 258 -12.35 -8.81 6.71
CA LYS A 258 -12.30 -10.23 7.06
C LYS A 258 -11.88 -11.02 5.82
N TYR A 259 -10.80 -11.77 5.95
CA TYR A 259 -10.35 -12.68 4.92
C TYR A 259 -11.21 -13.96 4.98
N ALA A 260 -11.98 -14.21 3.90
CA ALA A 260 -13.09 -15.17 3.91
C ALA A 260 -12.71 -16.66 3.98
N ASN A 261 -11.42 -17.02 3.88
CA ASN A 261 -11.01 -18.42 3.80
C ASN A 261 -10.71 -19.03 5.18
N ASN A 262 -11.76 -19.31 5.96
CA ASN A 262 -11.63 -19.96 7.27
C ASN A 262 -11.18 -21.43 7.20
N LYS A 263 -11.37 -22.11 6.06
CA LYS A 263 -11.08 -23.55 5.91
C LYS A 263 -9.59 -23.90 6.00
N THR A 264 -8.71 -22.90 6.03
CA THR A 264 -7.25 -23.09 6.01
C THR A 264 -6.54 -22.55 7.25
N LYS A 265 -7.29 -22.22 8.31
CA LYS A 265 -6.71 -21.84 9.61
C LYS A 265 -6.12 -23.07 10.29
N LYS A 266 -4.87 -23.37 9.97
CA LYS A 266 -4.06 -24.34 10.71
C LYS A 266 -3.04 -23.56 11.49
N ASP A 267 -2.86 -23.87 12.77
CA ASP A 267 -1.68 -23.46 13.52
C ASP A 267 -0.50 -24.32 13.06
N ILE A 268 0.48 -23.71 12.40
CA ILE A 268 1.68 -24.40 11.91
C ILE A 268 2.91 -23.99 12.72
N TYR A 269 3.06 -22.69 12.98
CA TYR A 269 4.25 -22.13 13.64
C TYR A 269 3.95 -21.63 15.04
N GLY A 270 3.03 -22.27 15.77
CA GLY A 270 2.57 -21.79 17.08
C GLY A 270 1.84 -20.45 16.98
N CYS A 271 1.21 -20.18 15.83
CA CYS A 271 0.35 -19.03 15.61
C CYS A 271 -0.62 -19.32 14.47
N LEU A 272 -1.77 -18.63 14.49
CA LEU A 272 -2.72 -18.63 13.38
C LEU A 272 -2.40 -17.51 12.37
N PRO A 273 -2.69 -17.72 11.07
CA PRO A 273 -2.69 -16.64 10.10
C PRO A 273 -3.68 -15.54 10.49
N CYS A 274 -3.28 -14.28 10.32
CA CYS A 274 -4.15 -13.13 10.50
C CYS A 274 -5.30 -13.21 9.48
N CYS A 275 -6.54 -13.16 9.97
CA CYS A 275 -7.74 -13.27 9.14
C CYS A 275 -8.69 -12.09 9.26
N LYS A 276 -8.39 -11.14 10.16
CA LYS A 276 -9.20 -9.96 10.42
C LYS A 276 -8.29 -8.79 10.74
N THR A 277 -8.57 -7.61 10.19
CA THR A 277 -7.86 -6.38 10.52
C THR A 277 -8.78 -5.17 10.36
N ARG A 278 -8.62 -4.18 11.24
CA ARG A 278 -9.30 -2.88 11.11
C ARG A 278 -8.50 -2.00 10.17
N VAL A 279 -9.17 -1.40 9.20
CA VAL A 279 -8.52 -0.59 8.17
C VAL A 279 -9.22 0.73 7.93
N PHE A 280 -8.40 1.71 7.62
CA PHE A 280 -8.76 2.96 7.00
C PHE A 280 -8.27 2.91 5.55
N VAL A 281 -9.13 3.24 4.59
CA VAL A 281 -8.82 3.13 3.17
C VAL A 281 -9.21 4.41 2.44
N ILE A 282 -8.28 4.96 1.65
CA ILE A 282 -8.57 6.01 0.66
C ILE A 282 -7.90 5.65 -0.67
N GLY A 283 -8.59 5.91 -1.77
CA GLY A 283 -8.04 5.98 -3.11
C GLY A 283 -8.07 7.40 -3.65
N TRP A 284 -6.96 7.85 -4.23
CA TRP A 284 -6.82 9.16 -4.85
C TRP A 284 -6.39 9.05 -6.32
N ILE A 285 -6.60 10.14 -7.05
CA ILE A 285 -5.92 10.43 -8.30
C ILE A 285 -5.18 11.75 -8.13
N LYS A 286 -3.93 11.80 -8.57
CA LYS A 286 -3.17 13.05 -8.63
C LYS A 286 -3.75 13.93 -9.74
N THR A 287 -4.27 15.09 -9.39
CA THR A 287 -4.82 16.07 -10.34
C THR A 287 -3.95 17.33 -10.35
N VAL A 288 -4.20 18.23 -11.29
CA VAL A 288 -3.68 19.59 -11.19
C VAL A 288 -4.35 20.20 -9.96
N SER A 289 -3.55 20.63 -8.99
CA SER A 289 -4.08 21.37 -7.84
C SER A 289 -4.53 22.73 -8.36
N LEU A 290 -5.84 22.94 -8.47
CA LEU A 290 -6.42 24.24 -8.84
C LEU A 290 -6.47 25.22 -7.65
N LEU A 291 -6.00 24.81 -6.47
CA LEU A 291 -5.79 25.71 -5.33
C LEU A 291 -4.53 26.53 -5.64
N MET A 292 -4.52 27.79 -6.09
CA MET A 292 -5.32 28.97 -5.72
C MET A 292 -5.59 29.07 -4.22
N ASP A 293 -4.76 29.87 -3.56
CA ASP A 293 -4.84 30.57 -2.25
C ASP A 293 -6.17 30.51 -1.48
N LEU A 294 -6.71 29.32 -1.23
CA LEU A 294 -7.79 29.16 -0.27
C LEU A 294 -7.17 29.00 1.11
N ASP A 295 -7.14 30.11 1.85
CA ASP A 295 -6.96 30.16 3.30
C ASP A 295 -8.02 29.25 3.95
N TYR A 296 -7.65 27.99 4.15
CA TYR A 296 -8.53 26.95 4.66
C TYR A 296 -8.72 27.13 6.17
N GLU A 297 -9.66 27.98 6.58
CA GLU A 297 -10.15 28.01 7.95
C GLU A 297 -10.84 26.66 8.25
N ASN A 298 -10.32 25.93 9.25
CA ASN A 298 -10.70 24.55 9.57
C ASN A 298 -12.23 24.38 9.77
N PRO A 299 -12.94 23.58 8.97
CA PRO A 299 -14.26 23.11 9.36
C PRO A 299 -14.10 22.05 10.47
N VAL A 300 -14.77 22.28 11.60
CA VAL A 300 -14.88 21.34 12.71
C VAL A 300 -15.63 20.09 12.23
N PRO A 301 -15.09 18.87 12.36
CA PRO A 301 -15.81 17.67 11.94
C PRO A 301 -16.97 17.41 12.90
N VAL A 302 -18.20 17.49 12.39
CA VAL A 302 -19.41 17.04 13.07
C VAL A 302 -19.54 15.53 12.83
N ASN A 303 -19.11 14.73 13.81
CA ASN A 303 -19.69 13.45 14.22
C ASN A 303 -18.72 12.73 15.19
N SER A 304 -18.93 12.92 16.48
CA SER A 304 -18.31 12.12 17.54
C SER A 304 -19.02 10.78 17.65
N ILE A 305 -18.44 9.73 17.05
CA ILE A 305 -18.77 8.36 17.42
C ILE A 305 -18.20 8.14 18.82
N ALA A 306 -19.05 7.79 19.79
CA ALA A 306 -18.61 7.37 21.11
C ALA A 306 -17.81 6.07 20.97
N GLU A 307 -16.52 6.10 21.31
CA GLU A 307 -15.65 4.94 21.28
C GLU A 307 -15.74 4.22 22.64
N ASP A 308 -16.16 2.95 22.62
CA ASP A 308 -15.97 2.04 23.76
C ASP A 308 -14.48 1.68 23.86
N GLU A 309 -13.82 2.20 24.89
CA GLU A 309 -12.38 1.95 25.17
C GLU A 309 -12.07 0.52 25.64
N ASP A 310 -13.08 -0.34 25.83
CA ASP A 310 -12.90 -1.70 26.37
C ASP A 310 -13.04 -2.85 25.34
N SER A 311 -13.34 -2.55 24.06
CA SER A 311 -13.55 -3.58 23.02
C SER A 311 -12.28 -4.04 22.27
N TRP A 312 -11.09 -3.70 22.76
CA TRP A 312 -9.84 -3.82 21.99
C TRP A 312 -9.12 -5.18 22.10
N ASN A 313 -9.63 -6.11 22.92
CA ASN A 313 -9.12 -7.48 22.99
C ASN A 313 -9.74 -8.38 21.91
N THR A 314 -9.32 -8.21 20.64
CA THR A 314 -9.73 -9.14 19.56
C THR A 314 -8.73 -10.27 19.28
N GLU A 315 -7.73 -10.46 20.13
CA GLU A 315 -6.95 -11.70 20.21
C GLU A 315 -7.23 -12.39 21.55
N SER A 316 -8.49 -12.74 21.82
CA SER A 316 -8.77 -13.82 22.75
C SER A 316 -8.61 -15.14 21.98
N ASP A 317 -7.37 -15.61 21.86
CA ASP A 317 -7.12 -17.04 21.79
C ASP A 317 -7.54 -17.61 23.15
N SER A 318 -8.85 -17.76 23.38
CA SER A 318 -9.37 -18.40 24.59
C SER A 318 -9.08 -19.90 24.50
N ASP A 319 -7.88 -20.26 24.95
CA ASP A 319 -7.66 -21.09 26.13
C ASP A 319 -8.54 -22.35 26.23
N ASP A 320 -8.24 -23.36 25.41
CA ASP A 320 -8.61 -24.74 25.71
C ASP A 320 -7.54 -25.33 26.64
N GLY A 321 -7.94 -25.53 27.90
CA GLY A 321 -7.08 -25.96 28.99
C GLY A 321 -6.28 -27.23 28.69
N ILE A 322 -4.97 -27.06 28.60
CA ILE A 322 -3.99 -28.12 28.84
C ILE A 322 -3.08 -27.63 29.96
N SER A 323 -3.27 -28.19 31.14
CA SER A 323 -2.40 -27.99 32.29
C SER A 323 -1.05 -28.69 32.07
N PRO A 324 0.10 -28.02 32.25
CA PRO A 324 1.35 -28.71 32.44
C PRO A 324 1.91 -28.36 33.83
N ASN A 325 1.94 -29.37 34.70
CA ASN A 325 2.91 -29.41 35.80
C ASN A 325 4.32 -29.42 35.19
N ILE A 326 4.92 -28.23 35.04
CA ILE A 326 6.35 -28.08 34.75
C ILE A 326 6.97 -27.33 35.92
N VAL A 327 7.69 -28.09 36.74
CA VAL A 327 8.55 -27.60 37.81
C VAL A 327 9.68 -26.78 37.20
N LEU A 328 9.65 -25.46 37.38
CA LEU A 328 10.76 -24.57 37.08
C LEU A 328 11.87 -24.79 38.12
N ARG A 329 12.99 -25.37 37.69
CA ARG A 329 14.28 -25.30 38.40
C ARG A 329 15.01 -24.04 37.96
N GLU A 330 15.41 -23.22 38.92
CA GLU A 330 16.30 -22.07 38.71
C GLU A 330 17.69 -22.52 38.19
N PRO A 331 18.26 -21.84 37.18
CA PRO A 331 19.65 -22.05 36.81
C PRO A 331 20.58 -21.19 37.68
N LYS A 332 21.52 -21.88 38.34
CA LYS A 332 22.66 -21.26 39.04
C LYS A 332 23.55 -20.48 38.07
N ALA A 333 23.94 -19.29 38.50
CA ALA A 333 24.92 -18.42 37.86
C ALA A 333 26.25 -19.16 37.59
N ARG A 334 26.78 -19.02 36.37
CA ARG A 334 28.16 -19.39 36.02
C ARG A 334 28.86 -18.19 35.39
N ASN A 335 30.09 -17.99 35.86
CA ASN A 335 31.01 -16.90 35.57
C ASN A 335 31.32 -16.73 34.08
N ASN A 336 31.24 -15.50 33.60
CA ASN A 336 31.68 -15.08 32.27
C ASN A 336 33.21 -14.98 32.20
N LYS A 337 33.81 -15.65 31.21
CA LYS A 337 35.11 -15.31 30.64
C LYS A 337 34.86 -14.45 29.41
N GLU A 338 35.48 -13.28 29.38
CA GLU A 338 35.44 -12.32 28.29
C GLU A 338 36.04 -12.89 26.99
N LEU A 339 35.34 -12.68 25.87
CA LEU A 339 35.86 -12.78 24.51
C LEU A 339 35.42 -11.52 23.73
N PRO A 340 36.19 -11.07 22.72
CA PRO A 340 36.24 -9.69 22.29
C PRO A 340 35.05 -9.25 21.43
N SER A 341 34.64 -7.99 21.63
CA SER A 341 33.54 -7.31 20.97
C SER A 341 33.74 -7.15 19.46
N SER A 342 32.97 -7.86 18.66
CA SER A 342 32.73 -7.52 17.26
C SER A 342 31.72 -6.38 17.19
N LYS A 343 32.14 -5.20 16.73
CA LYS A 343 31.28 -4.04 16.47
C LYS A 343 30.18 -4.41 15.47
N THR A 344 28.93 -4.40 15.92
CA THR A 344 27.74 -4.48 15.05
C THR A 344 27.24 -3.07 14.73
N VAL A 345 26.44 -2.95 13.67
CA VAL A 345 25.94 -1.70 13.05
C VAL A 345 25.03 -0.85 13.97
N CYS A 346 24.89 -1.19 15.25
CA CYS A 346 23.97 -0.55 16.19
C CYS A 346 24.46 0.76 16.84
N ASP A 347 25.72 1.18 16.67
CA ASP A 347 26.22 2.40 17.34
C ASP A 347 25.95 3.71 16.57
N LYS A 348 25.23 3.68 15.44
CA LYS A 348 25.00 4.88 14.59
C LYS A 348 23.78 5.72 14.94
N PHE A 349 23.03 5.40 15.99
CA PHE A 349 21.73 6.04 16.28
C PHE A 349 21.74 7.05 17.44
N THR A 350 22.89 7.56 17.90
CA THR A 350 22.88 8.44 19.08
C THR A 350 23.89 9.60 19.09
N GLN A 351 24.26 10.17 17.95
CA GLN A 351 25.03 11.43 17.93
C GLN A 351 24.95 12.12 16.56
N THR A 352 24.24 13.26 16.50
CA THR A 352 24.69 14.56 15.95
C THR A 352 23.49 15.48 15.73
N ALA A 353 23.31 16.44 16.63
CA ALA A 353 22.53 17.65 16.39
C ALA A 353 23.27 18.80 17.05
N GLU A 354 24.17 19.44 16.32
CA GLU A 354 24.72 20.76 16.67
C GLU A 354 24.67 21.68 15.44
N SER A 355 23.81 22.69 15.59
CA SER A 355 23.89 24.08 15.14
C SER A 355 24.68 24.45 13.88
N TYR A 356 23.97 25.04 12.90
CA TYR A 356 24.46 26.21 12.18
C TYR A 356 23.33 27.21 11.94
N SER A 357 23.51 28.41 12.48
CA SER A 357 22.72 29.62 12.25
C SER A 357 23.58 30.63 11.49
N SER A 358 23.06 31.20 10.40
CA SER A 358 23.29 32.62 10.03
C SER A 358 22.60 33.00 8.70
N THR A 359 21.62 33.90 8.83
CA THR A 359 21.32 35.12 8.04
C THR A 359 21.86 35.31 6.61
N SER A 360 20.98 35.72 5.69
CA SER A 360 21.11 36.99 4.94
C SER A 360 19.81 37.40 4.24
N ASN A 361 19.39 38.64 4.48
CA ASN A 361 18.32 39.35 3.76
C ASN A 361 18.80 39.78 2.37
N GLY A 362 17.94 39.65 1.36
CA GLY A 362 18.12 40.26 0.05
C GLY A 362 16.76 40.44 -0.64
N SER A 363 16.26 41.67 -0.68
CA SER A 363 15.06 42.07 -1.42
C SER A 363 15.40 42.18 -2.91
N VAL A 364 14.74 41.40 -3.75
CA VAL A 364 14.78 41.55 -5.22
C VAL A 364 13.36 41.87 -5.69
N ASP A 365 13.26 43.03 -6.34
CA ASP A 365 12.07 43.58 -6.97
C ASP A 365 11.84 42.82 -8.30
N HIS A 366 10.73 42.10 -8.42
CA HIS A 366 10.34 41.38 -9.64
C HIS A 366 8.96 41.85 -10.08
N SER A 367 8.93 42.93 -10.87
CA SER A 367 7.81 43.27 -11.73
C SER A 367 7.97 42.54 -13.08
N PHE A 368 7.53 41.30 -13.17
CA PHE A 368 7.40 40.57 -14.43
C PHE A 368 6.17 39.65 -14.37
N GLU A 369 5.51 39.47 -15.53
CA GLU A 369 4.50 38.45 -15.86
C GLU A 369 3.03 38.69 -15.44
N GLY A 370 2.40 39.66 -16.11
CA GLY A 370 0.93 39.70 -16.24
C GLY A 370 0.38 39.01 -17.50
N SER A 371 1.21 38.73 -18.52
CA SER A 371 0.73 38.18 -19.80
C SER A 371 0.62 36.66 -19.82
N GLU A 372 1.52 35.93 -19.14
CA GLU A 372 1.53 34.46 -19.18
C GLU A 372 0.36 33.83 -18.40
N ILE A 373 -0.14 34.53 -17.38
CA ILE A 373 -1.31 34.10 -16.59
C ILE A 373 -2.59 34.19 -17.42
N SER A 374 -2.72 35.23 -18.26
CA SER A 374 -3.87 35.39 -19.15
C SER A 374 -3.95 34.26 -20.18
N ASP A 375 -2.80 33.87 -20.75
CA ASP A 375 -2.72 32.80 -21.74
C ASP A 375 -3.06 31.43 -21.14
N LEU A 376 -2.69 31.20 -19.87
CA LEU A 376 -3.06 30.00 -19.10
C LEU A 376 -4.57 29.93 -18.82
N CYS A 377 -5.20 31.04 -18.45
CA CYS A 377 -6.65 31.09 -18.23
C CYS A 377 -7.42 30.77 -19.52
N THR A 378 -7.02 31.35 -20.66
CA THR A 378 -7.64 31.08 -21.97
C THR A 378 -7.46 29.61 -22.38
N LEU A 379 -6.29 29.02 -22.11
CA LEU A 379 -6.06 27.60 -22.40
C LEU A 379 -6.95 26.68 -21.54
N MET A 380 -7.16 27.03 -20.27
CA MET A 380 -8.02 26.27 -19.37
C MET A 380 -9.50 26.33 -19.77
N GLU A 381 -9.99 27.50 -20.20
CA GLU A 381 -11.35 27.64 -20.74
C GLU A 381 -11.55 26.78 -21.99
N ALA A 382 -10.59 26.79 -22.93
CA ALA A 382 -10.64 25.98 -24.14
C ALA A 382 -10.65 24.45 -23.85
N ILE A 383 -9.91 24.01 -22.82
CA ILE A 383 -9.93 22.61 -22.38
C ILE A 383 -11.28 22.24 -21.78
N ASN A 384 -11.88 23.13 -20.98
CA ASN A 384 -13.19 22.91 -20.38
C ASN A 384 -14.28 22.80 -21.45
N ASP A 385 -14.27 23.67 -22.45
CA ASP A 385 -15.20 23.63 -23.59
C ASP A 385 -15.08 22.32 -24.38
N LEU A 386 -13.85 21.82 -24.58
CA LEU A 386 -13.61 20.55 -25.26
C LEU A 386 -14.19 19.36 -24.48
N LEU A 387 -14.06 19.36 -23.14
CA LEU A 387 -14.62 18.31 -22.29
C LEU A 387 -16.15 18.29 -22.34
N VAL A 388 -16.80 19.46 -22.27
CA VAL A 388 -18.25 19.59 -22.43
C VAL A 388 -18.71 19.11 -23.81
N ALA A 389 -17.96 19.42 -24.87
CA ALA A 389 -18.25 18.93 -26.21
C ALA A 389 -18.15 17.40 -26.32
N MET A 390 -17.18 16.78 -25.64
CA MET A 390 -17.01 15.33 -25.61
C MET A 390 -18.14 14.62 -24.85
N GLU A 391 -18.60 15.18 -23.72
CA GLU A 391 -19.76 14.65 -22.99
C GLU A 391 -21.04 14.71 -23.83
N ASN A 392 -21.27 15.83 -24.52
CA ASN A 392 -22.40 15.99 -25.43
C ASN A 392 -22.35 15.00 -26.61
N PHE A 393 -21.14 14.66 -27.10
CA PHE A 393 -20.96 13.68 -28.16
C PHE A 393 -21.28 12.24 -27.71
N GLU A 394 -20.90 11.86 -26.48
CA GLU A 394 -21.27 10.58 -25.86
C GLU A 394 -22.79 10.46 -25.69
N ILE A 395 -23.46 11.51 -25.20
CA ILE A 395 -24.93 11.57 -25.08
C ILE A 395 -25.59 11.39 -26.45
N PHE A 396 -25.05 12.05 -27.49
CA PHE A 396 -25.56 11.96 -28.86
C PHE A 396 -25.37 10.57 -29.48
N LYS A 397 -24.27 9.88 -29.15
CA LYS A 397 -24.03 8.50 -29.59
C LYS A 397 -25.01 7.52 -28.95
N ASN A 398 -25.34 7.75 -27.67
CA ASN A 398 -26.28 6.92 -26.93
C ASN A 398 -27.74 7.14 -27.37
N SER A 399 -28.12 8.36 -27.77
CA SER A 399 -29.48 8.64 -28.26
C SER A 399 -29.78 8.00 -29.63
N ARG A 400 -28.77 7.83 -30.50
CA ARG A 400 -28.93 7.16 -31.81
C ARG A 400 -29.15 5.65 -31.71
N ASN A 401 -28.71 5.00 -30.63
CA ASN A 401 -28.91 3.55 -30.46
C ASN A 401 -30.32 3.18 -29.96
N CYS A 402 -31.17 4.15 -29.62
CA CYS A 402 -32.52 3.89 -29.09
C CYS A 402 -33.62 3.78 -30.16
N HIS A 403 -33.32 3.98 -31.45
CA HIS A 403 -34.34 4.01 -32.52
C HIS A 403 -34.41 2.78 -33.44
N TYR A 404 -33.69 1.70 -33.15
CA TYR A 404 -33.75 0.44 -33.91
C TYR A 404 -34.41 -0.71 -33.13
N THR A 405 -35.65 -0.52 -32.68
CA THR A 405 -36.54 -1.65 -32.37
C THR A 405 -37.76 -1.57 -33.26
N HIS A 406 -37.62 -2.13 -34.47
CA HIS A 406 -38.71 -2.22 -35.43
C HIS A 406 -39.75 -3.25 -34.98
N SER A 407 -40.96 -2.74 -34.79
CA SER A 407 -42.22 -3.44 -34.70
C SER A 407 -42.41 -4.46 -35.84
N ARG A 408 -42.38 -5.75 -35.52
CA ARG A 408 -43.00 -6.79 -36.37
C ARG A 408 -44.48 -6.89 -36.01
N CYS A 409 -45.31 -6.15 -36.75
CA CYS A 409 -46.75 -6.40 -36.84
C CYS A 409 -47.00 -7.82 -37.36
N LYS A 410 -47.81 -8.59 -36.63
CA LYS A 410 -48.48 -9.79 -37.14
C LYS A 410 -49.88 -9.37 -37.59
N SER A 411 -50.14 -9.41 -38.89
CA SER A 411 -51.49 -9.42 -39.46
C SER A 411 -51.82 -10.81 -40.00
N HIS A 412 -53.06 -11.22 -39.75
CA HIS A 412 -53.73 -12.44 -40.19
C HIS A 412 -53.66 -12.71 -41.70
N CYS A 413 -53.82 -14.00 -42.07
CA CYS A 413 -54.78 -14.39 -43.10
C CYS A 413 -55.23 -15.85 -42.89
N CYS A 414 -56.54 -16.05 -42.90
CA CYS A 414 -57.25 -17.31 -43.07
C CYS A 414 -57.10 -17.81 -44.51
N GLU A 415 -56.91 -19.12 -44.70
CA GLU A 415 -57.77 -20.07 -45.44
C GLU A 415 -57.13 -21.47 -45.38
#